data_AF-A0A7V5F1Q4-F1
#
_entry.id   AF-A0A7V5F1Q4-F1
#
_cell.length_a   1.000
_cell.length_b   1.000
_cell.length_c   1.000
_cell.angle_alpha   90.00
_cell.angle_beta   90.00
_cell.angle_gamma   90.00
#
_symmetry.space_group_name_H-M   'P 1'
#
loop_
_entity.id
_entity.type
_entity.pdbx_description
1 polymer ?
#
loop_
_entity_poly.entity_id
_entity_poly.type
_entity_poly.pdbx_seq_one_letter_code
_entity_poly.pdbx_strand_id
1 'polypeptide(L)'
;MTTETDDGRALAWRGAWKAAFPSARDGRIWQVRYTAASDAPQPMGRSVEAATTELRHALAEMSEFAWDHAAKAVNARITSALALLEGEPDPAYPDQGTAGPADTLDQPARCLLRAAQRGWMFDNMAEWGKLKVDADALRDHARRSEALYDAVTAAMVAAVNSSAPPRAKQTKSISD
;
A
#
# COMPACT_ATOMS: atom_id res chain seq x y z
N MET A 1 -11.34 8.05 2.94
CA MET A 1 -11.98 7.66 4.21
C MET A 1 -13.44 7.44 3.91
N THR A 2 -13.88 6.19 3.87
CA THR A 2 -15.28 5.83 3.65
C THR A 2 -15.93 5.56 4.98
N THR A 3 -16.98 6.31 5.32
CA THR A 3 -17.81 6.07 6.51
C THR A 3 -19.14 5.50 6.05
N GLU A 4 -19.68 4.49 6.73
CA GLU A 4 -21.07 4.07 6.50
C GLU A 4 -22.02 5.01 7.24
N THR A 5 -23.11 5.39 6.60
CA THR A 5 -24.28 6.00 7.26
C THR A 5 -25.08 4.93 7.99
N ASP A 6 -25.94 5.34 8.92
CA ASP A 6 -26.81 4.44 9.70
C ASP A 6 -27.72 3.55 8.83
N ASP A 7 -27.96 3.92 7.57
CA ASP A 7 -28.73 3.17 6.58
C ASP A 7 -27.87 2.27 5.66
N GLY A 8 -26.58 2.12 5.95
CA GLY A 8 -25.65 1.23 5.25
C GLY A 8 -25.13 1.77 3.92
N ARG A 9 -25.34 3.05 3.59
CA ARG A 9 -24.72 3.68 2.41
C ARG A 9 -23.27 4.05 2.72
N ALA A 10 -22.38 3.81 1.76
CA ALA A 10 -21.01 4.29 1.88
C ALA A 10 -20.95 5.78 1.53
N LEU A 11 -20.23 6.56 2.34
CA LEU A 11 -19.90 7.95 2.06
C LEU A 11 -18.42 8.07 1.75
N ALA A 12 -18.07 8.65 0.62
CA ALA A 12 -16.71 9.08 0.34
C ALA A 12 -16.51 10.53 0.75
N TRP A 13 -15.52 10.77 1.60
CA TRP A 13 -15.07 12.12 1.95
C TRP A 13 -14.02 12.61 0.96
N ARG A 14 -14.28 13.76 0.33
CA ARG A 14 -13.34 14.44 -0.56
C ARG A 14 -12.89 15.75 0.08
N GLY A 15 -11.58 16.00 0.07
CA GLY A 15 -10.99 17.26 0.52
C GLY A 15 -10.66 18.15 -0.68
N ALA A 16 -11.14 19.40 -0.66
CA ALA A 16 -10.77 20.44 -1.62
C ALA A 16 -9.88 21.46 -0.91
N TRP A 17 -8.61 21.51 -1.30
CA TRP A 17 -7.62 22.44 -0.76
C TRP A 17 -7.51 23.68 -1.63
N LYS A 18 -7.43 24.85 -1.01
CA LYS A 18 -7.06 26.10 -1.70
C LYS A 18 -6.15 26.96 -0.84
N ALA A 19 -5.22 27.66 -1.47
CA ALA A 19 -4.42 28.71 -0.83
C ALA A 19 -5.30 29.96 -0.63
N ALA A 20 -6.15 29.95 0.40
CA ALA A 20 -7.10 31.03 0.65
C ALA A 20 -6.41 32.31 1.18
N PHE A 21 -5.25 32.16 1.83
CA PHE A 21 -4.53 33.26 2.48
C PHE A 21 -3.01 33.17 2.22
N PRO A 22 -2.54 33.28 0.97
CA PRO A 22 -1.14 33.04 0.58
C PRO A 22 -0.11 33.93 1.30
N SER A 23 -0.55 35.07 1.86
CA SER A 23 0.30 36.01 2.59
C SER A 23 0.03 36.06 4.10
N ALA A 24 -0.64 35.04 4.67
CA ALA A 24 -0.91 34.98 6.10
C ALA A 24 0.40 34.84 6.91
N ARG A 25 0.69 35.82 7.77
CA ARG A 25 1.93 35.87 8.58
C ARG A 25 2.01 34.77 9.64
N ASP A 26 0.89 34.17 10.01
CA ASP A 26 0.78 33.07 10.97
C ASP A 26 0.88 31.68 10.32
N GLY A 27 1.15 31.62 9.00
CA GLY A 27 1.31 30.37 8.25
C GLY A 27 -0.02 29.67 7.89
N ARG A 28 -1.18 30.24 8.22
CA ARG A 28 -2.51 29.68 7.90
C ARG A 28 -2.91 29.95 6.45
N ILE A 29 -2.07 29.48 5.52
CA ILE A 29 -2.20 29.74 4.09
C ILE A 29 -3.34 28.94 3.46
N TRP A 30 -3.54 27.71 3.93
CA TRP A 30 -4.43 26.73 3.32
C TRP A 30 -5.79 26.70 3.99
N GLN A 31 -6.84 26.68 3.18
CA GLN A 31 -8.19 26.29 3.58
C GLN A 31 -8.51 24.94 2.95
N VAL A 32 -9.04 24.03 3.76
CA VAL A 32 -9.60 22.75 3.28
C VAL A 32 -11.11 22.75 3.47
N ARG A 33 -11.83 22.28 2.46
CA ARG A 33 -13.26 21.95 2.55
C ARG A 33 -13.43 20.45 2.39
N TYR A 34 -14.10 19.82 3.33
CA TYR A 34 -14.48 18.41 3.23
C TYR A 34 -15.94 18.30 2.79
N THR A 35 -16.20 17.45 1.82
CA THR A 35 -17.56 17.11 1.37
C THR A 35 -17.73 15.60 1.40
N ALA A 36 -18.78 15.12 2.03
CA ALA A 36 -19.22 13.74 1.92
C ALA A 36 -20.14 13.58 0.69
N ALA A 37 -19.90 12.56 -0.11
CA ALA A 37 -20.79 12.15 -1.18
C ALA A 37 -21.15 10.68 -1.02
N SER A 38 -22.38 10.30 -1.39
CA SER A 38 -22.73 8.89 -1.51
C SER A 38 -21.78 8.24 -2.51
N ASP A 39 -21.25 7.07 -2.15
CA ASP A 39 -20.36 6.30 -2.98
C ASP A 39 -20.75 4.82 -2.96
N ALA A 40 -20.25 4.07 -3.93
CA ALA A 40 -20.30 2.63 -3.85
C ALA A 40 -19.39 2.17 -2.70
N PRO A 41 -19.77 1.13 -1.96
CA PRO A 41 -18.85 0.52 -1.03
C PRO A 41 -17.55 0.09 -1.71
N GLN A 42 -16.43 0.33 -1.04
CA GLN A 42 -15.16 -0.21 -1.48
C GLN A 42 -15.26 -1.75 -1.48
N PRO A 43 -14.81 -2.43 -2.55
CA PRO A 43 -14.68 -3.88 -2.52
C PRO A 43 -13.68 -4.25 -1.42
N MET A 44 -13.83 -5.44 -0.82
CA MET A 44 -12.90 -5.88 0.26
C MET A 44 -11.44 -5.96 -0.20
N GLY A 45 -11.19 -5.93 -1.51
CA GLY A 45 -9.89 -6.11 -2.11
C GLY A 45 -9.58 -7.59 -2.32
N ARG A 46 -8.29 -7.89 -2.48
CA ARG A 46 -7.77 -9.25 -2.64
C ARG A 46 -7.82 -9.99 -1.30
N SER A 47 -7.86 -11.32 -1.35
CA SER A 47 -7.56 -12.13 -0.15
C SER A 47 -6.09 -11.95 0.23
N VAL A 48 -5.75 -12.22 1.50
CA VAL A 48 -4.36 -12.21 1.97
C VAL A 48 -3.50 -13.16 1.13
N GLU A 49 -4.00 -14.35 0.80
CA GLU A 49 -3.29 -15.33 -0.03
C GLU A 49 -3.01 -14.83 -1.46
N ALA A 50 -4.02 -14.26 -2.12
CA ALA A 50 -3.87 -13.73 -3.48
C ALA A 50 -2.91 -12.53 -3.49
N ALA A 51 -3.06 -11.61 -2.54
CA ALA A 51 -2.19 -10.46 -2.41
C ALA A 51 -0.74 -10.85 -2.09
N THR A 52 -0.52 -11.87 -1.25
CA THR A 52 0.81 -12.45 -0.99
C THR A 52 1.43 -12.99 -2.26
N THR A 53 0.66 -13.72 -3.07
CA THR A 53 1.16 -14.29 -4.33
C THR A 53 1.57 -13.20 -5.33
N GLU A 54 0.72 -12.19 -5.50
CA GLU A 54 0.99 -11.07 -6.40
C GLU A 54 2.17 -10.20 -5.93
N LEU A 55 2.24 -9.91 -4.63
CA LEU A 55 3.37 -9.17 -4.06
C LEU A 55 4.68 -9.92 -4.22
N ARG A 56 4.70 -11.24 -3.96
CA ARG A 56 5.89 -12.07 -4.17
C ARG A 56 6.38 -11.98 -5.61
N HIS A 57 5.48 -12.09 -6.57
CA HIS A 57 5.80 -12.02 -7.99
C HIS A 57 6.39 -10.64 -8.36
N ALA A 58 5.72 -9.55 -7.99
CA ALA A 58 6.18 -8.20 -8.31
C ALA A 58 7.53 -7.86 -7.64
N LEU A 59 7.75 -8.30 -6.40
CA LEU A 59 9.03 -8.16 -5.71
C LEU A 59 10.13 -8.97 -6.42
N ALA A 60 9.86 -10.20 -6.83
CA ALA A 60 10.83 -11.03 -7.55
C ALA A 60 11.23 -10.38 -8.89
N GLU A 61 10.26 -9.91 -9.68
CA GLU A 61 10.53 -9.20 -10.94
C GLU A 61 11.37 -7.93 -10.73
N MET A 62 11.07 -7.15 -9.68
CA MET A 62 11.84 -5.94 -9.41
C MET A 62 13.24 -6.25 -8.84
N SER A 63 13.39 -7.35 -8.09
CA SER A 63 14.67 -7.83 -7.58
C SER A 63 15.60 -8.21 -8.73
N GLU A 64 15.08 -8.95 -9.71
CA GLU A 64 15.79 -9.31 -10.94
C GLU A 64 16.28 -8.06 -11.68
N PHE A 65 15.38 -7.11 -11.94
CA PHE A 65 15.74 -5.84 -12.58
C PHE A 65 16.84 -5.08 -11.79
N ALA A 66 16.68 -4.97 -10.48
CA ALA A 66 17.64 -4.29 -9.63
C ALA A 66 19.01 -4.97 -9.63
N TRP A 67 19.04 -6.31 -9.69
CA TRP A 67 20.28 -7.08 -9.79
C TRP A 67 20.99 -6.84 -11.12
N ASP A 68 20.28 -6.96 -12.24
CA ASP A 68 20.82 -6.81 -13.59
C ASP A 68 21.39 -5.42 -13.85
N HIS A 69 20.81 -4.40 -13.21
CA HIS A 69 21.27 -3.02 -13.31
C HIS A 69 22.16 -2.55 -12.15
N ALA A 70 22.72 -3.49 -11.38
CA ALA A 70 23.65 -3.24 -10.28
C ALA A 70 23.13 -2.27 -9.19
N ALA A 71 21.81 -2.18 -9.02
CA ALA A 71 21.14 -1.39 -8.00
C ALA A 71 21.14 -2.12 -6.64
N LYS A 72 22.34 -2.34 -6.08
CA LYS A 72 22.54 -3.22 -4.90
C LYS A 72 21.70 -2.83 -3.69
N ALA A 73 21.61 -1.54 -3.37
CA ALA A 73 20.84 -1.05 -2.22
C ALA A 73 19.34 -1.31 -2.38
N VAL A 74 18.84 -1.14 -3.60
CA VAL A 74 17.47 -1.44 -3.98
C VAL A 74 17.21 -2.94 -3.86
N ASN A 75 18.07 -3.76 -4.48
CA ASN A 75 17.91 -5.21 -4.46
C ASN A 75 17.92 -5.76 -3.03
N ALA A 76 18.83 -5.28 -2.17
CA ALA A 76 18.89 -5.68 -0.76
C ALA A 76 17.61 -5.34 0.02
N ARG A 77 16.94 -4.24 -0.32
CA ARG A 77 15.66 -3.88 0.29
C ARG A 77 14.53 -4.79 -0.19
N ILE A 78 14.50 -5.11 -1.48
CA ILE A 78 13.48 -5.97 -2.09
C ILE A 78 13.62 -7.42 -1.58
N THR A 79 14.85 -7.94 -1.45
CA THR A 79 15.08 -9.27 -0.87
C THR A 79 14.69 -9.33 0.60
N SER A 80 14.90 -8.24 1.34
CA SER A 80 14.39 -8.08 2.71
C SER A 80 12.86 -8.10 2.78
N ALA A 81 12.16 -7.48 1.82
CA ALA A 81 10.70 -7.56 1.72
C ALA A 81 10.22 -8.99 1.39
N LEU A 82 10.91 -9.71 0.51
CA LEU A 82 10.63 -11.11 0.22
C LEU A 82 10.80 -12.01 1.45
N ALA A 83 11.87 -11.82 2.23
CA ALA A 83 12.10 -12.57 3.48
C ALA A 83 10.96 -12.35 4.49
N LEU A 84 10.56 -11.09 4.69
CA LEU A 84 9.42 -10.75 5.57
C LEU A 84 8.11 -11.41 5.13
N LEU A 85 7.90 -11.59 3.83
CA LEU A 85 6.71 -12.23 3.28
C LEU A 85 6.65 -13.72 3.64
N GLU A 86 7.80 -14.38 3.75
CA GLU A 86 7.94 -15.78 4.18
C GLU A 86 7.95 -15.94 5.71
N GLY A 87 7.82 -14.84 6.46
CA GLY A 87 7.85 -14.85 7.92
C GLY A 87 9.26 -14.90 8.53
N GLU A 88 10.28 -14.72 7.71
CA GLU A 88 11.66 -14.62 8.15
C GLU A 88 11.95 -13.23 8.76
N PRO A 89 12.93 -13.11 9.67
CA PRO A 89 13.34 -11.82 10.20
C PRO A 89 13.85 -10.89 9.10
N ASP A 90 13.64 -9.58 9.26
CA ASP A 90 14.17 -8.60 8.30
C ASP A 90 15.71 -8.58 8.36
N PRO A 91 16.41 -8.99 7.28
CA PRO A 91 17.88 -9.02 7.29
C PRO A 91 18.52 -7.62 7.36
N ALA A 92 17.76 -6.56 7.06
CA ALA A 92 18.24 -5.18 7.17
C ALA A 92 17.92 -4.53 8.53
N TYR A 93 16.92 -5.05 9.26
CA TYR A 93 16.49 -4.54 10.57
C TYR A 93 16.05 -5.70 11.47
N PRO A 94 17.00 -6.50 12.00
CA PRO A 94 16.68 -7.69 12.78
C PRO A 94 15.93 -7.38 14.09
N ASP A 95 16.11 -6.19 14.65
CA ASP A 95 15.36 -5.68 15.80
C ASP A 95 14.16 -4.83 15.35
N GLN A 96 13.10 -5.47 14.85
CA GLN A 96 11.78 -4.82 14.74
C GLN A 96 11.09 -4.80 16.12
N GLY A 97 11.76 -4.25 17.12
CA GLY A 97 11.37 -4.27 18.54
C GLY A 97 10.24 -3.31 18.94
N THR A 98 9.50 -2.76 17.98
CA THR A 98 8.40 -1.83 18.28
C THR A 98 7.07 -2.47 17.95
N ALA A 99 6.28 -2.76 18.97
CA ALA A 99 4.89 -3.17 18.82
C ALA A 99 4.15 -2.12 17.98
N GLY A 100 3.51 -2.56 16.89
CA GLY A 100 2.80 -1.70 15.96
C GLY A 100 1.40 -2.22 15.64
N PRO A 101 0.59 -1.46 14.86
CA PRO A 101 -0.74 -1.89 14.46
C PRO A 101 -0.77 -3.23 13.70
N ALA A 102 0.33 -3.60 13.06
CA ALA A 102 0.48 -4.91 12.41
C ALA A 102 0.41 -6.07 13.42
N ASP A 103 0.72 -5.83 14.70
CA ASP A 103 0.80 -6.90 15.70
C ASP A 103 -0.57 -7.36 16.22
N THR A 104 -1.64 -6.64 15.87
CA THR A 104 -3.02 -7.08 16.09
C THR A 104 -3.55 -7.96 14.97
N LEU A 105 -2.79 -8.13 13.88
CA LEU A 105 -3.15 -8.98 12.75
C LEU A 105 -2.71 -10.42 13.00
N ASP A 106 -3.37 -11.37 12.33
CA ASP A 106 -2.90 -12.74 12.25
C ASP A 106 -1.53 -12.83 11.54
N GLN A 107 -0.85 -13.96 11.70
CA GLN A 107 0.51 -14.11 11.18
C GLN A 107 0.60 -13.87 9.65
N PRO A 108 -0.28 -14.44 8.80
CA PRO A 108 -0.21 -14.20 7.36
C PRO A 108 -0.40 -12.72 6.97
N ALA A 109 -1.39 -12.03 7.55
CA ALA A 109 -1.60 -10.62 7.24
C ALA A 109 -0.49 -9.72 7.80
N ARG A 110 0.09 -10.09 8.95
CA ARG A 110 1.25 -9.38 9.52
C ARG A 110 2.48 -9.48 8.62
N CYS A 111 2.81 -10.68 8.15
CA CYS A 111 3.90 -10.89 7.19
C CYS A 111 3.68 -10.08 5.91
N LEU A 112 2.46 -10.15 5.36
CA LEU A 112 2.06 -9.39 4.17
C LEU A 112 2.22 -7.88 4.37
N LEU A 113 1.76 -7.33 5.49
CA LEU A 113 1.86 -5.89 5.77
C LEU A 113 3.30 -5.44 5.95
N ARG A 114 4.13 -6.20 6.69
CA ARG A 114 5.55 -5.89 6.89
C ARG A 114 6.31 -5.94 5.55
N ALA A 115 6.05 -6.95 4.73
CA ALA A 115 6.63 -7.06 3.39
C ALA A 115 6.21 -5.89 2.49
N ALA A 116 4.93 -5.51 2.49
CA ALA A 116 4.43 -4.38 1.71
C ALA A 116 5.06 -3.04 2.15
N GLN A 117 5.18 -2.79 3.45
CA GLN A 117 5.86 -1.61 3.99
C GLN A 117 7.34 -1.58 3.60
N ARG A 118 8.02 -2.73 3.66
CA ARG A 118 9.42 -2.84 3.27
C ARG A 118 9.61 -2.66 1.77
N GLY A 119 8.71 -3.21 0.96
CA GLY A 119 8.67 -3.09 -0.50
C GLY A 119 8.26 -1.71 -1.01
N TRP A 120 7.72 -0.84 -0.14
CA TRP A 120 7.45 0.56 -0.48
C TRP A 120 8.76 1.30 -0.75
N MET A 121 8.97 1.65 -2.01
CA MET A 121 10.18 2.27 -2.56
C MET A 121 9.89 3.60 -3.26
N PHE A 122 8.62 4.01 -3.30
CA PHE A 122 8.15 5.17 -4.09
C PHE A 122 8.48 6.52 -3.47
N ASP A 123 8.87 6.52 -2.19
CA ASP A 123 9.48 7.65 -1.47
C ASP A 123 11.01 7.72 -1.65
N ASN A 124 11.64 6.69 -2.21
CA ASN A 124 13.08 6.54 -2.36
C ASN A 124 13.56 6.73 -3.82
N MET A 125 12.96 7.68 -4.54
CA MET A 125 13.28 7.98 -5.95
C MET A 125 14.76 8.28 -6.20
N ALA A 126 15.49 8.76 -5.19
CA ALA A 126 16.93 9.02 -5.28
C ALA A 126 17.77 7.76 -5.51
N GLU A 127 17.32 6.58 -5.06
CA GLU A 127 18.04 5.32 -5.28
C GLU A 127 17.91 4.83 -6.73
N TRP A 128 16.75 5.07 -7.35
CA TRP A 128 16.52 4.77 -8.75
C TRP A 128 17.16 5.80 -9.70
N GLY A 129 17.21 7.07 -9.31
CA GLY A 129 17.76 8.15 -10.13
C GLY A 129 19.26 8.05 -10.43
N LYS A 130 19.98 7.11 -9.80
CA LYS A 130 21.40 6.83 -10.06
C LYS A 130 21.61 5.82 -11.20
N LEU A 131 20.54 5.19 -11.69
CA LEU A 131 20.60 4.22 -12.78
C LEU A 131 21.05 4.89 -14.08
N LYS A 132 22.07 4.31 -14.71
CA LYS A 132 22.51 4.67 -16.07
C LYS A 132 22.04 3.58 -17.02
N VAL A 133 20.80 3.70 -17.47
CA VAL A 133 20.13 2.72 -18.33
C VAL A 133 19.62 3.38 -19.61
N ASP A 134 19.43 2.59 -20.64
CA ASP A 134 18.82 3.07 -21.90
C ASP A 134 17.31 3.27 -21.76
N ALA A 135 16.68 3.74 -22.84
CA ALA A 135 15.25 4.01 -22.87
C ALA A 135 14.40 2.74 -22.75
N ASP A 136 14.92 1.58 -23.14
CA ASP A 136 14.17 0.31 -23.14
C ASP A 136 14.13 -0.25 -21.72
N ALA A 137 15.28 -0.26 -21.04
CA ALA A 137 15.39 -0.58 -19.62
C ALA A 137 14.60 0.39 -18.74
N LEU A 138 14.53 1.69 -19.09
CA LEU A 138 13.69 2.64 -18.37
C LEU A 138 12.19 2.33 -18.53
N ARG A 139 11.74 1.87 -19.71
CA ARG A 139 10.35 1.44 -19.92
C ARG A 139 10.04 0.16 -19.17
N ASP A 140 10.96 -0.81 -19.15
CA ASP A 140 10.79 -2.02 -18.35
C ASP A 140 10.74 -1.71 -16.86
N HIS A 141 11.62 -0.84 -16.37
CA HIS A 141 11.56 -0.33 -14.99
C HIS A 141 10.21 0.29 -14.66
N ALA A 142 9.67 1.16 -15.53
CA ALA A 142 8.38 1.81 -15.31
C ALA A 142 7.24 0.78 -15.20
N ARG A 143 7.19 -0.20 -16.11
CA ARG A 143 6.20 -1.28 -16.09
C ARG A 143 6.29 -2.11 -14.80
N ARG A 144 7.50 -2.52 -14.41
CA ARG A 144 7.71 -3.29 -13.17
C ARG A 144 7.39 -2.46 -11.92
N SER A 145 7.65 -1.15 -11.96
CA SER A 145 7.36 -0.22 -10.86
C SER A 145 5.85 -0.04 -10.67
N GLU A 146 5.11 0.06 -11.76
CA GLU A 146 3.65 0.11 -11.76
C GLU A 146 3.07 -1.19 -11.17
N ALA A 147 3.54 -2.36 -11.64
CA ALA A 147 3.12 -3.64 -11.09
C ALA A 147 3.44 -3.78 -9.59
N LEU A 148 4.62 -3.32 -9.16
CA LEU A 148 5.01 -3.31 -7.75
C LEU A 148 4.12 -2.37 -6.93
N TYR A 149 3.78 -1.19 -7.47
CA TYR A 149 2.90 -0.24 -6.79
C TYR A 149 1.51 -0.84 -6.54
N ASP A 150 0.92 -1.44 -7.58
CA ASP A 150 -0.38 -2.10 -7.48
C ASP A 150 -0.35 -3.27 -6.51
N ALA A 151 0.70 -4.09 -6.54
CA ALA A 151 0.84 -5.23 -5.65
C ALA A 151 1.03 -4.82 -4.18
N VAL A 152 1.89 -3.82 -3.91
CA VAL A 152 2.13 -3.30 -2.55
C VAL A 152 0.88 -2.64 -1.98
N THR A 153 0.19 -1.81 -2.76
CA THR A 153 -1.05 -1.16 -2.29
C THR A 153 -2.15 -2.18 -2.04
N ALA A 154 -2.31 -3.18 -2.90
CA ALA A 154 -3.27 -4.25 -2.70
C ALA A 154 -2.94 -5.13 -1.49
N ALA A 155 -1.66 -5.40 -1.24
CA ALA A 155 -1.19 -6.11 -0.06
C ALA A 155 -1.51 -5.36 1.23
N MET A 156 -1.29 -4.04 1.27
CA MET A 156 -1.68 -3.21 2.41
C MET A 156 -3.19 -3.28 2.67
N VAL A 157 -4.01 -3.15 1.62
CA VAL A 157 -5.47 -3.24 1.74
C VAL A 157 -5.90 -4.62 2.24
N ALA A 158 -5.39 -5.70 1.64
CA ALA A 158 -5.75 -7.07 2.01
C ALA A 158 -5.36 -7.39 3.46
N ALA A 159 -4.16 -6.98 3.89
CA ALA A 159 -3.68 -7.22 5.25
C ALA A 159 -4.48 -6.42 6.30
N VAL A 160 -4.75 -5.13 6.06
CA VAL A 160 -5.48 -4.31 7.03
C VAL A 160 -6.95 -4.74 7.12
N ASN A 161 -7.57 -5.06 5.98
CA ASN A 161 -8.97 -5.48 5.94
C ASN A 161 -9.19 -6.89 6.50
N SER A 162 -8.16 -7.73 6.67
CA SER A 162 -8.35 -9.09 7.21
C SER A 162 -8.85 -9.11 8.66
N SER A 163 -8.57 -8.04 9.41
CA SER A 163 -9.06 -7.84 10.78
C SER A 163 -10.45 -7.17 10.85
N ALA A 164 -10.98 -6.70 9.73
CA ALA A 164 -12.29 -6.07 9.70
C ALA A 164 -13.39 -7.14 9.86
N PRO A 165 -14.43 -6.88 10.69
CA PRO A 165 -15.53 -7.82 10.82
C PRO A 165 -16.23 -8.05 9.47
N PRO A 166 -16.71 -9.27 9.17
CA PRO A 166 -17.46 -9.54 7.96
C PRO A 166 -18.67 -8.61 7.88
N ARG A 167 -18.88 -7.99 6.72
CA ARG A 167 -20.03 -7.11 6.52
C ARG A 167 -21.31 -7.91 6.73
N ALA A 168 -22.19 -7.44 7.61
CA ALA A 168 -23.49 -8.07 7.84
C ALA A 168 -24.24 -8.17 6.52
N LYS A 169 -24.67 -9.38 6.15
CA LYS A 169 -25.53 -9.57 4.97
C LYS A 169 -26.81 -8.79 5.22
N GLN A 170 -27.11 -7.79 4.39
CA GLN A 170 -28.44 -7.19 4.35
C GLN A 170 -29.41 -8.25 3.84
N THR A 171 -30.08 -8.93 4.78
CA THR A 171 -31.24 -9.76 4.47
C THR A 171 -32.34 -8.81 4.01
N LYS A 172 -32.53 -8.67 2.70
CA LYS A 172 -33.74 -8.04 2.16
C LYS A 172 -34.92 -8.87 2.63
N SER A 173 -35.61 -8.39 3.67
CA SER A 173 -36.98 -8.82 3.93
C SER A 173 -37.83 -8.27 2.78
N ILE A 174 -38.05 -9.10 1.78
CA ILE A 174 -39.14 -8.89 0.84
C ILE A 174 -40.39 -9.30 1.62
N SER A 175 -41.17 -8.30 2.03
CA SER A 175 -42.52 -8.53 2.55
C SER A 175 -43.46 -8.50 1.36
N ASP A 176 -44.24 -9.57 1.21
CA ASP A 176 -45.31 -9.76 0.21
C ASP A 176 -46.47 -8.76 0.39
#